data_AF-A0A6N8L1R4-F1
#
_entry.id   AF-A0A6N8L1R4-F1
#
_cell.length_a   1.000
_cell.length_b   1.000
_cell.length_c   1.000
_cell.angle_alpha   90.00
_cell.angle_beta   90.00
_cell.angle_gamma   90.00
#
_symmetry.space_group_name_H-M   'P 1'
#
loop_
_entity.id
_entity.type
_entity.pdbx_description
1 polymer ?
#
loop_
_entity_poly.entity_id
_entity_poly.type
_entity_poly.pdbx_seq_one_letter_code
_entity_poly.pdbx_strand_id
1 'polypeptide(L)'
;MKKTTAILVLTGLLAFAGCSKESLVSINEPLEIDENSRQYQEYLAERAINYIQLFRFDKLGNLITRIKDPAIKAQVQVLYSTYRLQAENQALFYVTPANDSLFFLPSANKEDSDIRINFEPSASDVDNQGNIINAEGTLQGFKNFPNVESLYGTNSLATGLKDLEKMPLLRSFTWTIDPAWMQQKHPNKILAPLKLAADFGNNPQLQQIDLEYIDLQNIKHPKHVLKEFNLKFGSFNSNENLDQLAANKVSIHGTAARPQMLIKAQQIDSLNIRNLEALDVSPSKLLSLHTQEVKRLILNQGLQKLNLNACLLSEPVAFPTSLTELVLDAYVLPGSDLSSHQRLQYLSLNAGGGLNKVNLDSWKFPANLNRLHLTGAFSGSFDFTGFAQLTNINLYQLNDVNGALHANIRLPASTRKLAISGQFTGIIDFSLLTQLETFSFNENMGDWGALELRLPDNLTEAQVLQMNYGGAILHVRSTTKLINAPEWLNKYIIRYP
;
A
#
# COMPACT_ATOMS: atom_id res chain seq x y z
N MET A 1 8.77 31.55 -30.39
CA MET A 1 9.73 32.17 -31.34
C MET A 1 10.69 33.07 -30.54
N LYS A 2 12.00 32.78 -30.58
CA LYS A 2 13.20 33.62 -30.28
C LYS A 2 13.31 34.38 -28.92
N LYS A 3 14.28 34.00 -28.06
CA LYS A 3 15.61 34.62 -27.71
C LYS A 3 15.56 35.78 -26.69
N THR A 4 16.02 35.61 -25.43
CA THR A 4 17.37 35.90 -24.84
C THR A 4 17.63 37.37 -24.48
N THR A 5 18.00 37.68 -23.21
CA THR A 5 19.30 38.23 -22.72
C THR A 5 19.17 39.07 -21.42
N ALA A 6 20.18 38.93 -20.55
CA ALA A 6 20.34 39.45 -19.19
C ALA A 6 20.66 40.96 -19.06
N ILE A 7 20.45 41.52 -17.86
CA ILE A 7 21.07 42.78 -17.40
C ILE A 7 21.61 42.55 -15.99
N LEU A 8 22.91 42.82 -15.82
CA LEU A 8 23.59 43.01 -14.54
C LEU A 8 24.26 44.38 -14.63
N VAL A 9 23.93 45.30 -13.73
CA VAL A 9 24.63 46.59 -13.60
C VAL A 9 25.08 46.76 -12.16
N LEU A 10 26.39 46.82 -12.03
CA LEU A 10 27.19 47.12 -10.86
C LEU A 10 27.13 48.64 -10.58
N THR A 11 26.84 49.05 -9.36
CA THR A 11 26.85 50.46 -8.92
C THR A 11 28.12 50.77 -8.13
N GLY A 12 28.79 51.89 -8.43
CA GLY A 12 29.94 52.39 -7.65
C GLY A 12 30.79 53.48 -8.33
N LEU A 13 30.22 54.68 -8.50
CA LEU A 13 30.82 56.00 -8.80
C LEU A 13 31.92 56.38 -7.76
N LEU A 14 32.90 57.30 -7.90
CA LEU A 14 33.29 58.36 -8.85
C LEU A 14 34.63 58.98 -8.35
N ALA A 15 35.48 59.50 -9.25
CA ALA A 15 36.11 60.83 -9.14
C ALA A 15 36.78 61.23 -10.48
N PHE A 16 36.38 62.37 -11.03
CA PHE A 16 36.76 62.90 -12.35
C PHE A 16 38.03 63.77 -12.31
N ALA A 17 38.85 63.69 -13.37
CA ALA A 17 39.41 64.80 -14.16
C ALA A 17 40.42 64.21 -15.18
N GLY A 18 40.43 64.47 -16.48
CA GLY A 18 39.64 65.31 -17.37
C GLY A 18 40.06 64.99 -18.82
N CYS A 19 39.59 65.81 -19.76
CA CYS A 19 39.88 65.81 -21.20
C CYS A 19 39.09 64.84 -22.10
N SER A 20 38.15 65.46 -22.81
CA SER A 20 37.41 65.02 -23.98
C SER A 20 38.30 64.68 -25.18
N LYS A 21 38.11 63.48 -25.75
CA LYS A 21 37.73 63.30 -27.16
C LYS A 21 37.49 61.83 -27.42
N GLU A 22 36.38 61.58 -28.09
CA GLU A 22 35.96 60.34 -28.73
C GLU A 22 37.14 59.44 -29.14
N SER A 23 37.34 58.36 -28.39
CA SER A 23 37.68 57.08 -28.99
C SER A 23 36.61 56.12 -28.49
N LEU A 24 35.72 55.78 -29.40
CA LEU A 24 34.74 54.71 -29.26
C LEU A 24 35.51 53.45 -28.83
N VAL A 25 35.40 53.05 -27.56
CA VAL A 25 35.73 51.68 -27.17
C VAL A 25 34.66 50.81 -27.82
N SER A 26 35.04 50.15 -28.90
CA SER A 26 34.25 49.08 -29.48
C SER A 26 34.13 47.96 -28.45
N ILE A 27 32.96 47.86 -27.83
CA ILE A 27 32.57 46.69 -27.01
C ILE A 27 32.33 45.54 -27.99
N ASN A 28 33.42 44.95 -28.49
CA ASN A 28 33.45 43.71 -29.27
C ASN A 28 34.76 42.93 -29.09
N GLU A 29 35.64 43.34 -28.17
CA GLU A 29 36.77 42.51 -27.75
C GLU A 29 36.30 41.59 -26.62
N PRO A 30 36.49 40.26 -26.72
CA PRO A 30 36.31 39.39 -25.58
C PRO A 30 37.26 39.88 -24.48
N LEU A 31 36.74 40.16 -23.28
CA LEU A 31 37.58 40.36 -22.10
C LEU A 31 38.53 39.16 -22.01
N GLU A 32 39.82 39.37 -22.33
CA GLU A 32 40.84 38.37 -22.10
C GLU A 32 40.98 38.20 -20.58
N ILE A 33 40.32 37.16 -20.07
CA ILE A 33 40.49 36.76 -18.68
C ILE A 33 41.89 36.15 -18.58
N ASP A 34 42.83 36.89 -17.99
CA ASP A 34 44.13 36.32 -17.63
C ASP A 34 43.93 35.25 -16.56
N GLU A 35 43.89 34.00 -17.01
CA GLU A 35 43.75 32.86 -16.12
C GLU A 35 44.91 32.72 -15.13
N ASN A 36 46.06 33.35 -15.39
CA ASN A 36 47.22 33.30 -14.49
C ASN A 36 47.24 34.45 -13.48
N SER A 37 46.32 35.42 -13.62
CA SER A 37 46.22 36.52 -12.66
C SER A 37 45.88 35.99 -11.26
N ARG A 38 46.47 36.61 -10.24
CA ARG A 38 46.25 36.21 -8.84
C ARG A 38 44.76 36.23 -8.46
N GLN A 39 44.03 37.25 -8.89
CA GLN A 39 42.59 37.40 -8.63
C GLN A 39 41.78 36.26 -9.25
N TYR A 40 42.12 35.83 -10.46
CA TYR A 40 41.45 34.69 -11.10
C TYR A 40 41.78 33.36 -10.43
N GLN A 41 43.05 33.16 -10.03
CA GLN A 41 43.48 31.98 -9.29
C GLN A 41 42.81 31.87 -7.91
N GLU A 42 42.64 33.00 -7.19
CA GLU A 42 41.89 33.09 -5.93
C GLU A 42 40.40 32.77 -6.15
N TYR A 43 39.76 33.31 -7.19
CA TYR A 43 38.38 32.99 -7.55
C TYR A 43 38.17 31.48 -7.85
N LEU A 44 39.08 30.86 -8.62
CA LEU A 44 39.02 29.42 -8.89
C LEU A 44 39.17 28.61 -7.60
N ALA A 45 40.04 29.04 -6.69
CA ALA A 45 40.25 28.38 -5.41
C ALA A 45 39.03 28.50 -4.48
N GLU A 46 38.44 29.68 -4.34
CA GLU A 46 37.21 29.88 -3.55
C GLU A 46 36.08 28.97 -4.05
N ARG A 47 35.91 28.89 -5.37
CA ARG A 47 34.92 28.01 -5.98
C ARG A 47 35.23 26.52 -5.74
N ALA A 48 36.51 26.13 -5.80
CA ALA A 48 36.94 24.77 -5.51
C ALA A 48 36.65 24.40 -4.05
N ILE A 49 37.02 25.29 -3.13
CA ILE A 49 36.82 25.11 -1.68
C ILE A 49 35.34 25.01 -1.37
N ASN A 50 34.50 25.87 -1.95
CA ASN A 50 33.05 25.81 -1.79
C ASN A 50 32.49 24.43 -2.21
N TYR A 51 32.86 23.93 -3.39
CA TYR A 51 32.44 22.59 -3.82
C TYR A 51 32.98 21.47 -2.92
N ILE A 52 34.23 21.56 -2.47
CA ILE A 52 34.84 20.58 -1.55
C ILE A 52 34.08 20.54 -0.22
N GLN A 53 33.75 21.70 0.35
CA GLN A 53 33.02 21.82 1.61
C GLN A 53 31.59 21.30 1.53
N LEU A 54 30.97 21.37 0.34
CA LEU A 54 29.67 20.79 0.04
C LEU A 54 29.73 19.31 -0.40
N PHE A 55 30.90 18.67 -0.33
CA PHE A 55 31.17 17.32 -0.85
C PHE A 55 30.85 17.12 -2.34
N ARG A 56 30.82 18.20 -3.13
CA ARG A 56 30.57 18.23 -4.57
C ARG A 56 31.84 18.01 -5.38
N PHE A 57 32.50 16.88 -5.12
CA PHE A 57 33.74 16.52 -5.82
C PHE A 57 33.53 16.34 -7.33
N ASP A 58 32.33 15.98 -7.76
CA ASP A 58 31.92 15.88 -9.18
C ASP A 58 32.01 17.21 -9.94
N LYS A 59 31.90 18.34 -9.23
CA LYS A 59 31.96 19.68 -9.82
C LYS A 59 33.39 20.22 -9.93
N LEU A 60 34.37 19.51 -9.39
CA LEU A 60 35.76 19.95 -9.42
C LEU A 60 36.43 19.74 -10.77
N GLY A 61 35.93 18.81 -11.61
CA GLY A 61 36.32 18.62 -13.02
C GLY A 61 37.75 19.06 -13.37
N ASN A 62 37.88 19.97 -14.35
CA ASN A 62 39.14 20.64 -14.71
C ASN A 62 39.43 21.90 -13.86
N LEU A 63 38.62 22.20 -12.84
CA LEU A 63 38.79 23.40 -12.02
C LEU A 63 40.14 23.34 -11.28
N ILE A 64 40.47 22.20 -10.65
CA ILE A 64 41.74 22.00 -9.94
C ILE A 64 42.93 22.02 -10.91
N THR A 65 42.77 21.54 -12.14
CA THR A 65 43.85 21.54 -13.13
C THR A 65 44.15 22.94 -13.68
N ARG A 66 43.17 23.85 -13.65
CA ARG A 66 43.30 25.27 -14.04
C ARG A 66 43.91 26.15 -12.94
N ILE A 67 44.02 25.65 -11.71
CA ILE A 67 44.80 26.30 -10.66
C ILE A 67 46.29 26.02 -10.93
N LYS A 68 47.02 27.08 -11.30
CA LYS A 68 48.42 27.07 -11.70
C LYS A 68 49.35 27.62 -10.61
N ASP A 69 48.85 28.48 -9.72
CA ASP A 69 49.62 28.95 -8.57
C ASP A 69 49.93 27.75 -7.63
N PRO A 70 51.22 27.41 -7.40
CA PRO A 70 51.59 26.23 -6.62
C PRO A 70 51.12 26.27 -5.16
N ALA A 71 51.11 27.44 -4.53
CA ALA A 71 50.73 27.58 -3.12
C ALA A 71 49.21 27.42 -2.95
N ILE A 72 48.43 28.08 -3.82
CA ILE A 72 46.97 27.94 -3.84
C ILE A 72 46.56 26.50 -4.16
N LYS A 73 47.21 25.88 -5.16
CA LYS A 73 46.94 24.49 -5.52
C LYS A 73 47.19 23.52 -4.38
N ALA A 74 48.29 23.68 -3.65
CA ALA A 74 48.62 22.84 -2.49
C ALA A 74 47.55 22.96 -1.39
N GLN A 75 47.08 24.18 -1.10
CA GLN A 75 46.01 24.40 -0.11
C GLN A 75 44.69 23.72 -0.51
N VAL A 76 44.27 23.88 -1.76
CA VAL A 76 43.05 23.25 -2.28
C VAL A 76 43.16 21.72 -2.25
N GLN A 77 44.33 21.16 -2.57
CA GLN A 77 44.57 19.71 -2.51
C GLN A 77 44.48 19.14 -1.09
N VAL A 78 45.05 19.84 -0.09
CA VAL A 78 44.95 19.43 1.32
C VAL A 78 43.48 19.41 1.78
N LEU A 79 42.71 20.45 1.43
CA LEU A 79 41.28 20.50 1.75
C LEU A 79 40.50 19.40 1.02
N TYR A 80 40.79 19.17 -0.26
CA TYR A 80 40.18 18.09 -1.04
C TYR A 80 40.36 16.74 -0.36
N SER A 81 41.60 16.35 -0.02
CA SER A 81 41.89 15.06 0.63
C SER A 81 41.22 14.95 2.00
N THR A 82 41.23 16.03 2.79
CA THR A 82 40.62 16.06 4.12
C THR A 82 39.10 15.86 4.05
N TYR A 83 38.41 16.65 3.24
CA TYR A 83 36.95 16.59 3.12
C TYR A 83 36.49 15.31 2.41
N ARG A 84 37.30 14.76 1.49
CA ARG A 84 36.99 13.47 0.87
C ARG A 84 36.95 12.35 1.89
N LEU A 85 37.96 12.28 2.76
CA LEU A 85 38.00 11.32 3.86
C LEU A 85 36.85 11.54 4.86
N GLN A 86 36.51 12.79 5.15
CA GLN A 86 35.35 13.09 6.00
C GLN A 86 34.04 12.59 5.37
N ALA A 87 33.80 12.85 4.09
CA ALA A 87 32.60 12.41 3.39
C ALA A 87 32.43 10.88 3.42
N GLU A 88 33.51 10.12 3.22
CA GLU A 88 33.50 8.65 3.27
C GLU A 88 33.07 8.09 4.64
N ASN A 89 33.25 8.85 5.72
CA ASN A 89 32.94 8.45 7.10
C ASN A 89 31.65 9.09 7.66
N GLN A 90 30.98 9.94 6.89
CA GLN A 90 29.85 10.74 7.38
C GLN A 90 28.65 10.79 6.44
N ALA A 91 28.86 10.60 5.14
CA ALA A 91 27.83 10.76 4.13
C ALA A 91 27.34 9.43 3.56
N LEU A 92 26.21 9.51 2.87
CA LEU A 92 25.82 8.52 1.86
C LEU A 92 26.41 8.96 0.51
N PHE A 93 26.60 8.01 -0.40
CA PHE A 93 27.05 8.35 -1.74
C PHE A 93 26.58 7.36 -2.80
N TYR A 94 26.31 7.88 -3.98
CA TYR A 94 26.04 7.09 -5.17
C TYR A 94 27.34 6.76 -5.88
N VAL A 95 27.53 5.50 -6.23
CA VAL A 95 28.50 5.09 -7.25
C VAL A 95 27.76 4.93 -8.57
N THR A 96 28.02 5.84 -9.50
CA THR A 96 27.37 5.88 -10.82
C THR A 96 27.93 4.78 -11.75
N PRO A 97 27.28 4.48 -12.88
CA PRO A 97 27.82 3.55 -13.88
C PRO A 97 29.19 3.96 -14.45
N ALA A 98 29.52 5.27 -14.43
CA ALA A 98 30.83 5.78 -14.82
C ALA A 98 31.91 5.60 -13.73
N ASN A 99 31.54 4.98 -12.60
CA ASN A 99 32.36 4.83 -11.39
C ASN A 99 32.69 6.16 -10.68
N ASP A 100 31.88 7.20 -10.93
CA ASP A 100 31.95 8.45 -10.18
C ASP A 100 31.21 8.31 -8.86
N SER A 101 31.68 9.03 -7.83
CA SER A 101 31.03 9.05 -6.51
C SER A 101 30.39 10.39 -6.22
N LEU A 102 29.07 10.39 -6.01
CA LEU A 102 28.29 11.58 -5.66
C LEU A 102 27.87 11.52 -4.20
N PHE A 103 28.49 12.34 -3.35
CA PHE A 103 28.25 12.36 -1.92
C PHE A 103 27.10 13.30 -1.56
N PHE A 104 26.32 12.90 -0.57
CA PHE A 104 25.32 13.75 0.05
C PHE A 104 25.13 13.34 1.51
N LEU A 105 24.85 14.32 2.35
CA LEU A 105 24.44 14.07 3.73
C LEU A 105 22.93 13.87 3.72
N PRO A 106 22.42 12.70 4.17
CA PRO A 106 20.99 12.53 4.33
C PRO A 106 20.47 13.55 5.35
N SER A 107 19.17 13.86 5.29
CA SER A 107 18.50 14.80 6.21
C SER A 107 18.56 14.39 7.70
N ALA A 108 19.09 13.21 8.01
CA ALA A 108 19.23 12.67 9.35
C ALA A 108 20.56 13.08 10.00
N ASN A 109 20.51 13.51 11.25
CA ASN A 109 21.69 13.53 12.10
C ASN A 109 22.08 12.09 12.44
N LYS A 110 23.36 11.82 12.71
CA LYS A 110 23.86 10.47 13.08
C LYS A 110 23.20 9.86 14.33
N GLU A 111 22.47 10.67 15.09
CA GLU A 111 21.72 10.29 16.29
C GLU A 111 20.24 9.99 16.03
N ASP A 112 19.73 10.31 14.83
CA ASP A 112 18.34 10.00 14.48
C ASP A 112 18.17 8.49 14.30
N SER A 113 17.08 7.96 14.84
CA SER A 113 16.67 6.56 14.62
C SER A 113 16.24 6.31 13.17
N ASP A 114 16.08 7.36 12.37
CA ASP A 114 15.51 7.27 11.04
C ASP A 114 16.43 7.95 10.04
N ILE A 115 16.75 7.26 8.94
CA ILE A 115 17.25 7.93 7.74
C ILE A 115 16.09 8.13 6.79
N ARG A 116 15.87 9.40 6.42
CA ARG A 116 15.01 9.77 5.30
C ARG A 116 15.85 10.25 4.14
N ILE A 117 15.78 9.49 3.08
CA ILE A 117 16.24 9.86 1.76
C ILE A 117 14.99 10.32 1.02
N ASN A 118 14.60 11.56 1.28
CA ASN A 118 13.49 12.23 0.61
C ASN A 118 14.03 13.00 -0.59
N PHE A 119 13.48 12.71 -1.77
CA PHE A 119 13.94 13.27 -3.05
C PHE A 119 13.09 14.49 -3.46
N GLU A 120 12.21 14.97 -2.58
CA GLU A 120 11.63 16.31 -2.66
C GLU A 120 12.66 17.29 -2.09
N PRO A 121 13.35 18.08 -2.94
CA PRO A 121 14.25 19.07 -2.43
C PRO A 121 13.44 20.11 -1.65
N SER A 122 13.77 20.33 -0.39
CA SER A 122 13.40 21.58 0.26
C SER A 122 13.99 22.76 -0.54
N ALA A 123 13.49 23.98 -0.35
CA ALA A 123 14.05 25.15 -1.06
C ALA A 123 15.58 25.31 -0.87
N SER A 124 16.14 24.76 0.22
CA SER A 124 17.58 24.64 0.49
C SER A 124 18.32 23.51 -0.25
N ASP A 125 17.62 22.47 -0.72
CA ASP A 125 18.20 21.31 -1.41
C ASP A 125 18.32 21.49 -2.93
N VAL A 126 17.53 22.41 -3.49
CA VAL A 126 17.50 22.72 -4.94
C VAL A 126 18.87 23.21 -5.43
N ASP A 127 19.57 24.01 -4.62
CA ASP A 127 20.87 24.58 -4.99
C ASP A 127 22.04 23.60 -4.81
N ASN A 128 21.90 22.56 -3.97
CA ASN A 128 23.02 21.69 -3.59
C ASN A 128 22.91 20.22 -4.02
N GLN A 129 21.71 19.64 -4.15
CA GLN A 129 21.56 18.18 -4.17
C GLN A 129 20.60 17.60 -5.23
N GLY A 130 19.79 18.43 -5.90
CA GLY A 130 18.74 17.96 -6.83
C GLY A 130 19.19 17.05 -7.99
N ASN A 131 20.46 17.10 -8.40
CA ASN A 131 21.01 16.24 -9.46
C ASN A 131 21.63 14.92 -8.96
N ILE A 132 22.05 14.84 -7.69
CA ILE A 132 22.73 13.65 -7.12
C ILE A 132 21.70 12.58 -6.78
N ILE A 133 20.58 13.04 -6.27
CA ILE A 133 19.42 12.31 -5.81
C ILE A 133 18.67 11.68 -7.03
N ASN A 134 18.84 12.19 -8.26
CA ASN A 134 18.32 11.53 -9.46
C ASN A 134 19.34 10.62 -10.19
N ALA A 135 20.48 10.32 -9.57
CA ALA A 135 21.49 9.47 -10.19
C ALA A 135 21.08 8.00 -10.17
N GLU A 136 21.28 7.32 -11.30
CA GLU A 136 21.30 5.87 -11.35
C GLU A 136 22.63 5.37 -10.79
N GLY A 137 22.59 4.29 -10.01
CA GLY A 137 23.79 3.71 -9.43
C GLY A 137 23.55 2.97 -8.13
N THR A 138 24.64 2.55 -7.50
CA THR A 138 24.60 1.89 -6.19
C THR A 138 24.77 2.91 -5.09
N LEU A 139 23.79 3.01 -4.19
CA LEU A 139 23.87 3.81 -2.98
C LEU A 139 24.62 3.05 -1.89
N GLN A 140 25.62 3.71 -1.28
CA GLN A 140 26.52 3.14 -0.28
C GLN A 140 26.70 4.11 0.90
N GLY A 141 27.39 3.64 1.94
CA GLY A 141 27.69 4.44 3.12
C GLY A 141 26.74 4.22 4.29
N PHE A 142 25.81 3.25 4.20
CA PHE A 142 24.90 2.91 5.31
C PHE A 142 25.64 2.48 6.59
N LYS A 143 26.88 1.98 6.46
CA LYS A 143 27.79 1.70 7.59
C LYS A 143 28.05 2.89 8.51
N ASN A 144 27.87 4.13 8.01
CA ASN A 144 28.08 5.34 8.78
C ASN A 144 26.90 5.65 9.73
N PHE A 145 25.82 4.86 9.65
CA PHE A 145 24.56 5.07 10.37
C PHE A 145 24.07 3.79 11.08
N PRO A 146 24.87 3.22 12.02
CA PRO A 146 24.56 1.92 12.64
C PRO A 146 23.36 1.94 13.59
N ASN A 147 22.96 3.12 14.08
CA ASN A 147 21.89 3.28 15.08
C ASN A 147 20.49 3.44 14.48
N VAL A 148 20.37 3.34 13.16
CA VAL A 148 19.13 3.62 12.45
C VAL A 148 18.18 2.41 12.53
N GLU A 149 16.98 2.68 13.03
CA GLU A 149 15.86 1.77 13.10
C GLU A 149 14.97 1.84 11.85
N SER A 150 14.92 2.95 11.12
CA SER A 150 14.06 3.10 9.94
C SER A 150 14.78 3.70 8.75
N LEU A 151 14.68 3.06 7.58
CA LEU A 151 15.19 3.60 6.32
C LEU A 151 14.04 3.88 5.36
N TYR A 152 13.93 5.13 4.91
CA TYR A 152 12.95 5.57 3.92
C TYR A 152 13.66 6.11 2.68
N GLY A 153 13.37 5.57 1.50
CA GLY A 153 13.78 6.12 0.21
C GLY A 153 12.57 6.39 -0.67
N THR A 154 12.41 7.63 -1.16
CA THR A 154 11.24 8.02 -1.96
C THR A 154 11.66 8.71 -3.25
N ASN A 155 11.29 8.15 -4.41
CA ASN A 155 11.66 8.62 -5.75
C ASN A 155 13.16 8.56 -6.07
N SER A 156 13.85 7.59 -5.47
CA SER A 156 15.25 7.29 -5.79
C SER A 156 15.41 6.42 -7.03
N LEU A 157 16.37 6.77 -7.88
CA LEU A 157 16.81 5.96 -9.02
C LEU A 157 17.96 4.98 -8.69
N ALA A 158 18.27 4.79 -7.39
CA ALA A 158 19.28 3.82 -6.97
C ALA A 158 18.92 2.41 -7.47
N THR A 159 19.84 1.76 -8.19
CA THR A 159 19.68 0.39 -8.69
C THR A 159 20.24 -0.64 -7.72
N GLY A 160 20.95 -0.22 -6.67
CA GLY A 160 21.42 -1.11 -5.62
C GLY A 160 21.76 -0.39 -4.32
N LEU A 161 21.71 -1.12 -3.22
CA LEU A 161 22.05 -0.68 -1.86
C LEU A 161 23.17 -1.56 -1.31
N LYS A 162 24.22 -0.95 -0.73
CA LYS A 162 25.32 -1.66 -0.05
C LYS A 162 25.49 -1.19 1.37
N ASP A 163 26.06 -2.06 2.21
CA ASP A 163 26.30 -1.84 3.63
C ASP A 163 25.04 -1.93 4.51
N LEU A 164 23.92 -2.44 4.00
CA LEU A 164 22.70 -2.64 4.80
C LEU A 164 22.96 -3.60 5.97
N GLU A 165 23.86 -4.56 5.82
CA GLU A 165 24.29 -5.47 6.89
C GLU A 165 25.02 -4.76 8.05
N LYS A 166 25.40 -3.49 7.87
CA LYS A 166 26.01 -2.64 8.89
C LYS A 166 24.99 -1.80 9.66
N MET A 167 23.69 -2.01 9.41
CA MET A 167 22.57 -1.38 10.13
C MET A 167 21.88 -2.42 11.04
N PRO A 168 22.48 -2.78 12.20
CA PRO A 168 21.98 -3.86 13.06
C PRO A 168 20.64 -3.55 13.74
N LEU A 169 20.30 -2.27 13.90
CA LEU A 169 19.06 -1.83 14.53
C LEU A 169 17.91 -1.62 13.55
N LEU A 170 18.13 -1.82 12.24
CA LEU A 170 17.11 -1.58 11.21
C LEU A 170 15.89 -2.48 11.43
N ARG A 171 14.75 -1.85 11.70
CA ARG A 171 13.43 -2.46 11.95
C ARG A 171 12.45 -2.25 10.79
N SER A 172 12.55 -1.12 10.09
CA SER A 172 11.66 -0.81 8.97
C SER A 172 12.45 -0.36 7.75
N PHE A 173 12.12 -0.92 6.59
CA PHE A 173 12.65 -0.49 5.29
C PHE A 173 11.50 -0.14 4.35
N THR A 174 11.48 1.09 3.86
CA THR A 174 10.49 1.58 2.90
C THR A 174 11.18 2.16 1.68
N TRP A 175 10.83 1.69 0.50
CA TRP A 175 11.34 2.21 -0.76
C TRP A 175 10.23 2.40 -1.77
N THR A 176 9.92 3.66 -2.08
CA THR A 176 8.77 4.03 -2.91
C THR A 176 9.19 4.85 -4.11
N ILE A 177 8.52 4.62 -5.23
CA ILE A 177 8.65 5.45 -6.43
C ILE A 177 7.25 5.79 -6.91
N ASP A 178 6.94 7.09 -6.97
CA ASP A 178 5.75 7.62 -7.60
C ASP A 178 5.99 7.72 -9.12
N PRO A 179 5.35 6.86 -9.94
CA PRO A 179 5.55 6.89 -11.38
C PRO A 179 5.04 8.18 -12.03
N ALA A 180 4.00 8.82 -11.49
CA ALA A 180 3.46 10.07 -12.05
C ALA A 180 4.45 11.22 -11.84
N TRP A 181 5.00 11.33 -10.63
CA TRP A 181 6.05 12.31 -10.33
C TRP A 181 7.31 12.07 -11.16
N MET A 182 7.76 10.82 -11.24
CA MET A 182 8.94 10.46 -12.04
C MET A 182 8.75 10.77 -13.53
N GLN A 183 7.56 10.52 -14.08
CA GLN A 183 7.26 10.82 -15.48
C GLN A 183 7.24 12.34 -15.73
N GLN A 184 6.74 13.14 -14.77
CA GLN A 184 6.77 14.59 -14.86
C GLN A 184 8.20 15.14 -14.88
N LYS A 185 9.09 14.59 -14.05
CA LYS A 185 10.49 15.04 -13.94
C LYS A 185 11.39 14.49 -15.06
N HIS A 186 11.08 13.29 -15.54
CA HIS A 186 11.84 12.59 -16.58
C HIS A 186 10.92 12.15 -17.73
N PRO A 187 10.33 13.10 -18.48
CA PRO A 187 9.29 12.79 -19.48
C PRO A 187 9.75 11.89 -20.61
N ASN A 188 11.06 11.79 -20.85
CA ASN A 188 11.65 10.96 -21.90
C ASN A 188 12.05 9.56 -21.42
N LYS A 189 11.87 9.24 -20.13
CA LYS A 189 12.21 7.94 -19.56
C LYS A 189 10.98 7.05 -19.53
N ILE A 190 11.08 5.84 -20.10
CA ILE A 190 10.05 4.82 -19.92
C ILE A 190 10.20 4.27 -18.51
N LEU A 191 9.16 4.44 -17.70
CA LEU A 191 9.13 3.93 -16.34
C LEU A 191 8.61 2.49 -16.34
N ALA A 192 9.38 1.62 -15.71
CA ALA A 192 9.03 0.26 -15.34
C ALA A 192 9.46 0.05 -13.87
N PRO A 193 8.91 -0.95 -13.16
CA PRO A 193 9.33 -1.24 -11.80
C PRO A 193 10.85 -1.31 -11.67
N LEU A 194 11.40 -0.58 -10.71
CA LEU A 194 12.85 -0.42 -10.57
C LEU A 194 13.48 -1.72 -10.09
N LYS A 195 14.56 -2.16 -10.77
CA LYS A 195 15.36 -3.31 -10.35
C LYS A 195 16.33 -2.89 -9.24
N LEU A 196 15.83 -2.79 -8.02
CA LEU A 196 16.62 -2.48 -6.84
C LEU A 196 17.31 -3.74 -6.31
N ALA A 197 18.63 -3.74 -6.24
CA ALA A 197 19.39 -4.78 -5.53
C ALA A 197 19.53 -4.40 -4.05
N ALA A 198 18.99 -5.22 -3.15
CA ALA A 198 19.14 -5.02 -1.70
C ALA A 198 19.28 -6.38 -1.00
N ASP A 199 20.20 -6.46 -0.03
CA ASP A 199 20.46 -7.67 0.74
C ASP A 199 20.12 -7.46 2.21
N PHE A 200 19.00 -8.04 2.66
CA PHE A 200 18.54 -7.97 4.05
C PHE A 200 18.93 -9.20 4.88
N GLY A 201 19.76 -10.09 4.33
CA GLY A 201 20.08 -11.39 4.93
C GLY A 201 20.78 -11.32 6.29
N ASN A 202 21.27 -10.14 6.69
CA ASN A 202 21.99 -9.89 7.95
C ASN A 202 21.39 -8.71 8.76
N ASN A 203 20.08 -8.43 8.62
CA ASN A 203 19.38 -7.41 9.41
C ASN A 203 18.46 -8.08 10.45
N PRO A 204 18.96 -8.50 11.62
CA PRO A 204 18.22 -9.37 12.55
C PRO A 204 17.01 -8.72 13.22
N GLN A 205 16.93 -7.39 13.22
CA GLN A 205 15.81 -6.65 13.82
C GLN A 205 14.75 -6.23 12.79
N LEU A 206 14.94 -6.51 11.50
CA LEU A 206 14.04 -6.04 10.46
C LEU A 206 12.67 -6.70 10.62
N GLN A 207 11.62 -5.91 10.76
CA GLN A 207 10.25 -6.39 10.98
C GLN A 207 9.36 -6.10 9.78
N GLN A 208 9.67 -5.06 9.00
CA GLN A 208 8.80 -4.58 7.94
C GLN A 208 9.60 -4.18 6.70
N ILE A 209 9.10 -4.57 5.53
CA ILE A 209 9.57 -4.13 4.23
C ILE A 209 8.38 -3.64 3.41
N ASP A 210 8.40 -2.37 3.01
CA ASP A 210 7.42 -1.76 2.11
C ASP A 210 8.07 -1.30 0.82
N LEU A 211 7.63 -1.87 -0.30
CA LEU A 211 8.15 -1.56 -1.62
C LEU A 211 7.03 -1.06 -2.52
N GLU A 212 7.28 0.02 -3.24
CA GLU A 212 6.37 0.53 -4.26
C GLU A 212 7.09 0.76 -5.58
N TYR A 213 6.53 0.16 -6.64
CA TYR A 213 7.07 0.22 -8.00
C TYR A 213 8.49 -0.38 -8.13
N ILE A 214 8.73 -1.48 -7.41
CA ILE A 214 10.01 -2.22 -7.37
C ILE A 214 9.86 -3.62 -7.98
N ASP A 215 10.87 -4.08 -8.71
CA ASP A 215 11.02 -5.47 -9.13
C ASP A 215 11.73 -6.28 -8.04
N LEU A 216 11.09 -7.35 -7.57
CA LEU A 216 11.64 -8.16 -6.48
C LEU A 216 12.85 -9.00 -6.86
N GLN A 217 13.16 -9.20 -8.14
CA GLN A 217 14.18 -10.16 -8.61
C GLN A 217 15.51 -10.09 -7.85
N ASN A 218 15.97 -8.89 -7.47
CA ASN A 218 17.27 -8.67 -6.83
C ASN A 218 17.18 -8.37 -5.33
N ILE A 219 16.01 -8.59 -4.71
CA ILE A 219 15.81 -8.45 -3.28
C ILE A 219 16.11 -9.78 -2.61
N LYS A 220 17.09 -9.79 -1.71
CA LYS A 220 17.35 -10.95 -0.83
C LYS A 220 16.68 -10.72 0.52
N HIS A 221 15.78 -11.63 0.86
CA HIS A 221 14.97 -11.54 2.07
C HIS A 221 15.79 -11.83 3.35
N PRO A 222 15.34 -11.33 4.51
CA PRO A 222 15.93 -11.71 5.80
C PRO A 222 15.81 -13.21 6.06
N LYS A 223 16.68 -13.71 6.95
CA LYS A 223 16.69 -15.13 7.35
C LYS A 223 15.68 -15.45 8.44
N HIS A 224 15.03 -14.45 9.01
CA HIS A 224 14.01 -14.58 10.07
C HIS A 224 12.65 -14.10 9.57
N VAL A 225 11.60 -14.39 10.34
CA VAL A 225 10.22 -14.07 9.99
C VAL A 225 9.95 -12.57 10.15
N LEU A 226 9.54 -11.91 9.07
CA LEU A 226 9.04 -10.53 9.10
C LEU A 226 7.64 -10.46 9.71
N LYS A 227 7.29 -9.32 10.33
CA LYS A 227 5.90 -9.03 10.68
C LYS A 227 5.07 -8.76 9.42
N GLU A 228 5.61 -7.96 8.50
CA GLU A 228 4.89 -7.57 7.29
C GLU A 228 5.82 -7.34 6.09
N PHE A 229 5.37 -7.75 4.91
CA PHE A 229 5.98 -7.44 3.63
C PHE A 229 4.91 -6.91 2.67
N ASN A 230 5.12 -5.72 2.11
CA ASN A 230 4.21 -5.11 1.17
C ASN A 230 4.91 -4.80 -0.15
N LEU A 231 4.26 -5.16 -1.27
CA LEU A 231 4.64 -4.75 -2.61
C LEU A 231 3.45 -4.08 -3.30
N LYS A 232 3.58 -2.81 -3.70
CA LYS A 232 2.58 -2.07 -4.46
C LYS A 232 3.11 -1.70 -5.83
N PHE A 233 2.33 -1.91 -6.89
CA PHE A 233 2.67 -1.55 -8.27
C PHE A 233 4.03 -2.06 -8.78
N GLY A 234 4.63 -3.04 -8.12
CA GLY A 234 5.92 -3.64 -8.47
C GLY A 234 5.77 -4.90 -9.33
N SER A 235 6.87 -5.59 -9.59
CA SER A 235 6.90 -6.89 -10.27
C SER A 235 7.47 -7.99 -9.38
N PHE A 236 6.93 -9.21 -9.51
CA PHE A 236 7.35 -10.36 -8.70
C PHE A 236 7.20 -11.69 -9.45
N ASN A 237 7.96 -12.71 -9.05
CA ASN A 237 7.83 -14.09 -9.53
C ASN A 237 7.71 -15.06 -8.34
N SER A 238 7.17 -16.26 -8.56
CA SER A 238 6.96 -17.23 -7.48
C SER A 238 8.19 -18.06 -7.12
N ASN A 239 8.99 -18.47 -8.12
CA ASN A 239 9.96 -19.56 -7.98
C ASN A 239 11.18 -19.25 -7.10
N GLU A 240 11.49 -17.99 -6.82
CA GLU A 240 12.67 -17.63 -6.00
C GLU A 240 12.36 -16.61 -4.91
N ASN A 241 11.52 -15.60 -5.19
CA ASN A 241 11.29 -14.50 -4.25
C ASN A 241 10.27 -14.85 -3.16
N LEU A 242 9.06 -15.24 -3.54
CA LEU A 242 7.99 -15.50 -2.56
C LEU A 242 8.19 -16.82 -1.82
N ASP A 243 8.76 -17.83 -2.48
CA ASP A 243 8.98 -19.14 -1.88
C ASP A 243 10.03 -19.13 -0.75
N GLN A 244 10.98 -18.19 -0.80
CA GLN A 244 12.04 -18.01 0.20
C GLN A 244 11.68 -16.98 1.29
N LEU A 245 10.60 -16.23 1.12
CA LEU A 245 10.17 -15.22 2.07
C LEU A 245 9.53 -15.86 3.31
N ALA A 246 9.96 -15.38 4.48
CA ALA A 246 9.38 -15.71 5.77
C ALA A 246 8.67 -14.47 6.36
N ALA A 247 7.35 -14.51 6.50
CA ALA A 247 6.56 -13.37 6.98
C ALA A 247 5.18 -13.76 7.53
N ASN A 248 4.73 -13.10 8.60
CA ASN A 248 3.37 -13.30 9.10
C ASN A 248 2.32 -12.80 8.09
N LYS A 249 2.61 -11.68 7.42
CA LYS A 249 1.69 -11.07 6.45
C LYS A 249 2.42 -10.56 5.22
N VAL A 250 1.90 -10.94 4.05
CA VAL A 250 2.40 -10.54 2.74
C VAL A 250 1.26 -9.94 1.94
N SER A 251 1.40 -8.69 1.48
CA SER A 251 0.43 -8.03 0.60
C SER A 251 1.07 -7.62 -0.72
N ILE A 252 0.56 -8.15 -1.81
CA ILE A 252 1.09 -7.93 -3.16
C ILE A 252 0.00 -7.36 -4.05
N HIS A 253 0.18 -6.09 -4.37
CA HIS A 253 -0.62 -5.32 -5.31
C HIS A 253 0.24 -4.91 -6.52
N GLY A 254 1.04 -5.84 -7.03
CA GLY A 254 1.91 -5.67 -8.18
C GLY A 254 1.50 -6.56 -9.36
N THR A 255 2.32 -6.56 -10.40
CA THR A 255 2.18 -7.38 -11.60
C THR A 255 3.03 -8.63 -11.47
N ALA A 256 2.43 -9.81 -11.61
CA ALA A 256 3.20 -11.05 -11.66
C ALA A 256 4.01 -11.12 -12.97
N ALA A 257 5.24 -11.63 -12.90
CA ALA A 257 6.09 -11.85 -14.06
C ALA A 257 5.50 -12.87 -15.05
N ARG A 258 4.56 -13.69 -14.59
CA ARG A 258 3.82 -14.67 -15.38
C ARG A 258 2.35 -14.65 -14.96
N PRO A 259 1.42 -14.88 -15.89
CA PRO A 259 -0.02 -14.90 -15.58
C PRO A 259 -0.44 -16.09 -14.70
N GLN A 260 0.34 -17.18 -14.73
CA GLN A 260 0.11 -18.39 -13.95
C GLN A 260 1.19 -18.53 -12.88
N MET A 261 0.77 -18.64 -11.63
CA MET A 261 1.65 -18.59 -10.47
C MET A 261 1.50 -19.85 -9.62
N LEU A 262 2.63 -20.47 -9.29
CA LEU A 262 2.73 -21.59 -8.35
C LEU A 262 3.53 -21.12 -7.14
N ILE A 263 2.88 -20.95 -5.99
CA ILE A 263 3.50 -20.47 -4.75
C ILE A 263 3.70 -21.64 -3.80
N LYS A 264 4.95 -21.92 -3.45
CA LYS A 264 5.39 -22.98 -2.53
C LYS A 264 5.84 -22.43 -1.18
N ALA A 265 5.56 -21.17 -0.88
CA ALA A 265 5.93 -20.53 0.38
C ALA A 265 5.59 -21.38 1.61
N GLN A 266 6.61 -21.65 2.42
CA GLN A 266 6.50 -22.51 3.62
C GLN A 266 6.41 -21.70 4.92
N GLN A 267 6.76 -20.41 4.89
CA GLN A 267 6.91 -19.55 6.06
C GLN A 267 6.13 -18.24 5.91
N ILE A 268 5.12 -18.23 5.03
CA ILE A 268 4.14 -17.14 4.95
C ILE A 268 2.85 -17.61 5.63
N ASP A 269 2.36 -16.86 6.61
CA ASP A 269 1.09 -17.21 7.28
C ASP A 269 -0.12 -16.68 6.49
N SER A 270 -0.09 -15.40 6.11
CA SER A 270 -1.17 -14.74 5.37
C SER A 270 -0.67 -14.10 4.08
N LEU A 271 -1.35 -14.40 2.96
CA LEU A 271 -1.07 -13.82 1.65
C LEU A 271 -2.28 -13.04 1.13
N ASN A 272 -2.07 -11.80 0.69
CA ASN A 272 -2.99 -11.02 -0.11
C ASN A 272 -2.38 -10.79 -1.49
N ILE A 273 -3.02 -11.28 -2.54
CA ILE A 273 -2.51 -11.24 -3.91
C ILE A 273 -3.66 -11.10 -4.90
N ARG A 274 -3.46 -10.47 -6.06
CA ARG A 274 -4.54 -10.23 -7.02
C ARG A 274 -4.10 -10.25 -8.48
N ASN A 275 -5.06 -10.25 -9.38
CA ASN A 275 -4.91 -10.01 -10.82
C ASN A 275 -4.06 -11.10 -11.50
N LEU A 276 -4.46 -12.36 -11.35
CA LEU A 276 -3.75 -13.53 -11.90
C LEU A 276 -4.67 -14.36 -12.80
N GLU A 277 -4.12 -14.98 -13.85
CA GLU A 277 -4.92 -15.95 -14.62
C GLU A 277 -5.05 -17.28 -13.88
N ALA A 278 -4.00 -17.73 -13.22
CA ALA A 278 -4.06 -18.92 -12.38
C ALA A 278 -3.18 -18.75 -11.13
N LEU A 279 -3.70 -19.18 -9.99
CA LEU A 279 -2.99 -19.21 -8.71
C LEU A 279 -3.08 -20.62 -8.12
N ASP A 280 -1.94 -21.28 -8.02
CA ASP A 280 -1.79 -22.53 -7.29
C ASP A 280 -0.98 -22.29 -6.03
N VAL A 281 -1.63 -22.42 -4.87
CA VAL A 281 -0.99 -22.38 -3.56
C VAL A 281 -0.99 -23.75 -2.88
N SER A 282 -1.37 -24.83 -3.56
CA SER A 282 -1.46 -26.18 -2.98
C SER A 282 -0.19 -26.68 -2.26
N PRO A 283 1.04 -26.37 -2.71
CA PRO A 283 2.24 -26.80 -1.98
C PRO A 283 2.62 -25.88 -0.81
N SER A 284 1.95 -24.75 -0.63
CA SER A 284 2.24 -23.80 0.44
C SER A 284 1.72 -24.26 1.81
N LYS A 285 2.14 -23.55 2.87
CA LYS A 285 1.60 -23.69 4.24
C LYS A 285 0.81 -22.47 4.71
N LEU A 286 0.23 -21.70 3.77
CA LEU A 286 -0.56 -20.52 4.10
C LEU A 286 -1.74 -20.88 5.02
N LEU A 287 -1.92 -20.11 6.08
CA LEU A 287 -3.08 -20.17 6.96
C LEU A 287 -4.22 -19.27 6.47
N SER A 288 -3.89 -18.18 5.78
CA SER A 288 -4.85 -17.19 5.29
C SER A 288 -4.53 -16.76 3.86
N LEU A 289 -5.56 -16.69 3.02
CA LEU A 289 -5.47 -16.20 1.65
C LEU A 289 -6.57 -15.16 1.40
N HIS A 290 -6.17 -13.99 0.95
CA HIS A 290 -7.04 -13.01 0.31
C HIS A 290 -6.66 -12.91 -1.16
N THR A 291 -7.62 -13.13 -2.05
CA THR A 291 -7.38 -12.96 -3.48
C THR A 291 -8.59 -12.44 -4.23
N GLN A 292 -8.32 -11.71 -5.31
CA GLN A 292 -9.33 -11.14 -6.20
C GLN A 292 -8.83 -11.15 -7.64
N GLU A 293 -9.77 -11.13 -8.59
CA GLU A 293 -9.47 -11.11 -10.03
C GLU A 293 -8.59 -12.31 -10.46
N VAL A 294 -8.94 -13.51 -9.97
CA VAL A 294 -8.28 -14.77 -10.36
C VAL A 294 -9.22 -15.64 -11.20
N LYS A 295 -8.73 -16.21 -12.31
CA LYS A 295 -9.55 -17.08 -13.18
C LYS A 295 -9.56 -18.55 -12.73
N ARG A 296 -8.43 -19.06 -12.23
CA ARG A 296 -8.30 -20.43 -11.67
C ARG A 296 -7.54 -20.43 -10.36
N LEU A 297 -8.04 -21.18 -9.37
CA LEU A 297 -7.51 -21.19 -8.01
C LEU A 297 -7.39 -22.62 -7.47
N ILE A 298 -6.20 -22.99 -7.01
CA ILE A 298 -5.94 -24.25 -6.31
C ILE A 298 -5.42 -23.93 -4.91
N LEU A 299 -6.08 -24.48 -3.89
CA LEU A 299 -5.83 -24.16 -2.48
C LEU A 299 -5.00 -25.24 -1.78
N ASN A 300 -4.25 -24.83 -0.75
CA ASN A 300 -3.61 -25.78 0.17
C ASN A 300 -4.64 -26.34 1.16
N GLN A 301 -4.40 -27.57 1.62
CA GLN A 301 -5.33 -28.30 2.50
C GLN A 301 -5.27 -27.87 3.98
N GLY A 302 -4.32 -27.01 4.36
CA GLY A 302 -4.18 -26.46 5.70
C GLY A 302 -4.79 -25.07 5.88
N LEU A 303 -5.34 -24.46 4.81
CA LEU A 303 -5.83 -23.09 4.81
C LEU A 303 -7.00 -22.94 5.79
N GLN A 304 -6.92 -21.94 6.68
CA GLN A 304 -7.92 -21.70 7.72
C GLN A 304 -8.85 -20.53 7.38
N LYS A 305 -8.37 -19.57 6.58
CA LYS A 305 -9.14 -18.38 6.19
C LYS A 305 -9.02 -18.14 4.70
N LEU A 306 -10.15 -17.94 4.03
CA LEU A 306 -10.21 -17.56 2.64
C LEU A 306 -11.11 -16.34 2.47
N ASN A 307 -10.56 -15.29 1.88
CA ASN A 307 -11.32 -14.18 1.30
C ASN A 307 -11.10 -14.19 -0.21
N LEU A 308 -12.16 -14.40 -0.96
CA LEU A 308 -12.10 -14.58 -2.40
C LEU A 308 -13.15 -13.71 -3.08
N ASN A 309 -12.69 -12.75 -3.89
CA ASN A 309 -13.53 -12.17 -4.92
C ASN A 309 -13.44 -13.02 -6.19
N ALA A 310 -14.54 -13.69 -6.47
CA ALA A 310 -14.70 -14.74 -7.46
C ALA A 310 -15.26 -14.26 -8.80
N CYS A 311 -15.32 -12.95 -9.04
CA CYS A 311 -15.94 -12.38 -10.23
C CYS A 311 -15.37 -12.88 -11.57
N LEU A 312 -14.11 -13.36 -11.59
CA LEU A 312 -13.44 -13.87 -12.78
C LEU A 312 -13.21 -15.39 -12.78
N LEU A 313 -13.62 -16.12 -11.74
CA LEU A 313 -13.40 -17.56 -11.67
C LEU A 313 -14.15 -18.28 -12.80
N SER A 314 -13.44 -19.14 -13.52
CA SER A 314 -14.02 -19.95 -14.60
C SER A 314 -14.38 -21.38 -14.18
N GLU A 315 -13.87 -21.84 -13.04
CA GLU A 315 -14.01 -23.22 -12.56
C GLU A 315 -14.30 -23.26 -11.05
N PRO A 316 -15.07 -24.26 -10.56
CA PRO A 316 -15.33 -24.42 -9.12
C PRO A 316 -14.05 -24.62 -8.31
N VAL A 317 -14.00 -24.03 -7.12
CA VAL A 317 -12.87 -24.17 -6.20
C VAL A 317 -13.16 -25.27 -5.19
N ALA A 318 -12.24 -26.23 -5.05
CA ALA A 318 -12.29 -27.21 -3.98
C ALA A 318 -11.85 -26.56 -2.66
N PHE A 319 -12.82 -26.15 -1.84
CA PHE A 319 -12.54 -25.56 -0.54
C PHE A 319 -11.98 -26.61 0.44
N PRO A 320 -10.90 -26.31 1.19
CA PRO A 320 -10.33 -27.26 2.13
C PRO A 320 -11.16 -27.35 3.42
N THR A 321 -11.29 -28.55 3.99
CA THR A 321 -12.08 -28.81 5.21
C THR A 321 -11.48 -28.19 6.48
N SER A 322 -10.24 -27.67 6.39
CA SER A 322 -9.56 -26.92 7.44
C SER A 322 -10.11 -25.51 7.66
N LEU A 323 -10.91 -24.97 6.71
CA LEU A 323 -11.43 -23.61 6.79
C LEU A 323 -12.24 -23.36 8.07
N THR A 324 -12.00 -22.19 8.66
CA THR A 324 -12.71 -21.62 9.81
C THR A 324 -13.45 -20.34 9.44
N GLU A 325 -12.93 -19.59 8.46
CA GLU A 325 -13.60 -18.44 7.83
C GLU A 325 -13.58 -18.59 6.31
N LEU A 326 -14.74 -18.35 5.69
CA LEU A 326 -14.90 -18.29 4.24
C LEU A 326 -15.68 -17.03 3.87
N VAL A 327 -15.05 -16.14 3.11
CA VAL A 327 -15.64 -14.94 2.54
C VAL A 327 -15.61 -15.06 1.02
N LEU A 328 -16.78 -15.01 0.40
CA LEU A 328 -16.97 -15.14 -1.04
C LEU A 328 -17.71 -13.91 -1.56
N ASP A 329 -17.00 -13.10 -2.34
CA ASP A 329 -17.57 -11.97 -3.08
C ASP A 329 -17.78 -12.36 -4.55
N ALA A 330 -18.95 -12.06 -5.11
CA ALA A 330 -19.28 -12.28 -6.52
C ALA A 330 -19.09 -13.73 -7.02
N TYR A 331 -19.29 -14.73 -6.16
CA TYR A 331 -19.18 -16.14 -6.52
C TYR A 331 -20.45 -16.64 -7.25
N VAL A 332 -20.33 -17.00 -8.53
CA VAL A 332 -21.45 -17.33 -9.43
C VAL A 332 -21.54 -18.80 -9.84
N LEU A 333 -20.57 -19.60 -9.42
CA LEU A 333 -20.51 -21.01 -9.77
C LEU A 333 -21.55 -21.79 -8.93
N PRO A 334 -22.04 -22.96 -9.42
CA PRO A 334 -23.09 -23.73 -8.76
C PRO A 334 -22.82 -23.90 -7.25
N GLY A 335 -23.89 -23.83 -6.46
CA GLY A 335 -23.84 -23.82 -5.00
C GLY A 335 -22.91 -24.89 -4.41
N SER A 336 -22.20 -24.54 -3.35
CA SER A 336 -21.20 -25.41 -2.72
C SER A 336 -21.85 -26.29 -1.66
N ASP A 337 -21.52 -27.58 -1.67
CA ASP A 337 -21.80 -28.47 -0.54
C ASP A 337 -20.71 -28.26 0.53
N LEU A 338 -21.01 -27.39 1.50
CA LEU A 338 -20.11 -27.09 2.61
C LEU A 338 -20.40 -27.98 3.84
N SER A 339 -21.28 -28.97 3.75
CA SER A 339 -21.71 -29.79 4.90
C SER A 339 -20.56 -30.54 5.57
N SER A 340 -19.51 -30.88 4.83
CA SER A 340 -18.30 -31.54 5.33
C SER A 340 -17.32 -30.59 6.05
N HIS A 341 -17.51 -29.27 5.97
CA HIS A 341 -16.60 -28.27 6.53
C HIS A 341 -16.90 -28.01 8.01
N GLN A 342 -16.71 -29.04 8.85
CA GLN A 342 -17.07 -29.01 10.27
C GLN A 342 -16.31 -27.95 11.09
N ARG A 343 -15.19 -27.42 10.60
CA ARG A 343 -14.43 -26.35 11.26
C ARG A 343 -14.91 -24.95 10.89
N LEU A 344 -15.75 -24.81 9.87
CA LEU A 344 -16.21 -23.52 9.37
C LEU A 344 -17.16 -22.90 10.38
N GLN A 345 -16.75 -21.75 10.91
CA GLN A 345 -17.50 -21.00 11.92
C GLN A 345 -18.11 -19.72 11.34
N TYR A 346 -17.47 -19.13 10.34
CA TYR A 346 -17.94 -17.92 9.68
C TYR A 346 -18.02 -18.10 8.17
N LEU A 347 -19.19 -17.77 7.64
CA LEU A 347 -19.44 -17.70 6.21
C LEU A 347 -19.96 -16.31 5.85
N SER A 348 -19.34 -15.69 4.85
CA SER A 348 -19.81 -14.47 4.21
C SER A 348 -20.04 -14.71 2.74
N LEU A 349 -21.27 -14.49 2.26
CA LEU A 349 -21.63 -14.56 0.86
C LEU A 349 -22.11 -13.18 0.41
N ASN A 350 -21.45 -12.64 -0.62
CA ASN A 350 -21.81 -11.37 -1.21
C ASN A 350 -22.18 -11.55 -2.68
N ALA A 351 -23.48 -11.58 -2.93
CA ALA A 351 -24.07 -11.64 -4.25
C ALA A 351 -24.12 -10.23 -4.84
N GLY A 352 -22.98 -9.78 -5.39
CA GLY A 352 -22.77 -8.43 -5.92
C GLY A 352 -23.96 -7.92 -6.76
N GLY A 353 -24.35 -6.66 -6.52
CA GLY A 353 -25.58 -6.07 -7.05
C GLY A 353 -25.73 -6.18 -8.57
N GLY A 354 -26.78 -6.90 -9.01
CA GLY A 354 -27.38 -6.79 -10.33
C GLY A 354 -27.11 -7.93 -11.32
N LEU A 355 -25.92 -8.55 -11.31
CA LEU A 355 -25.55 -9.57 -12.31
C LEU A 355 -25.54 -11.00 -11.76
N ASN A 356 -25.40 -11.17 -10.44
CA ASN A 356 -25.14 -12.45 -9.80
C ASN A 356 -26.28 -12.82 -8.87
N LYS A 357 -26.93 -13.96 -9.13
CA LYS A 357 -28.13 -14.44 -8.43
C LYS A 357 -27.74 -15.70 -7.66
N VAL A 358 -27.70 -15.64 -6.33
CA VAL A 358 -27.32 -16.81 -5.51
C VAL A 358 -28.58 -17.47 -4.94
N ASN A 359 -28.88 -18.69 -5.37
CA ASN A 359 -29.97 -19.49 -4.80
C ASN A 359 -29.47 -20.25 -3.56
N LEU A 360 -29.94 -19.87 -2.37
CA LEU A 360 -29.58 -20.50 -1.10
C LEU A 360 -29.97 -21.97 -1.01
N ASP A 361 -31.02 -22.41 -1.70
CA ASP A 361 -31.44 -23.84 -1.71
C ASP A 361 -30.41 -24.75 -2.38
N SER A 362 -29.50 -24.18 -3.19
CA SER A 362 -28.38 -24.90 -3.81
C SER A 362 -27.16 -25.03 -2.89
N TRP A 363 -27.18 -24.41 -1.72
CA TRP A 363 -26.09 -24.47 -0.74
C TRP A 363 -26.44 -25.41 0.39
N LYS A 364 -25.44 -26.18 0.84
CA LYS A 364 -25.54 -26.95 2.08
C LYS A 364 -24.55 -26.38 3.08
N PHE A 365 -25.06 -25.72 4.10
CA PHE A 365 -24.24 -25.08 5.13
C PHE A 365 -23.72 -26.10 6.17
N PRO A 366 -22.55 -25.88 6.76
CA PRO A 366 -22.06 -26.71 7.85
C PRO A 366 -22.80 -26.41 9.17
N ALA A 367 -22.99 -27.45 9.99
CA ALA A 367 -23.75 -27.35 11.24
C ALA A 367 -23.10 -26.45 12.32
N ASN A 368 -21.79 -26.19 12.23
CA ASN A 368 -21.01 -25.46 13.24
C ASN A 368 -20.86 -23.96 12.94
N LEU A 369 -21.62 -23.40 11.98
CA LEU A 369 -21.64 -21.96 11.75
C LEU A 369 -22.08 -21.22 13.01
N ASN A 370 -21.26 -20.27 13.46
CA ASN A 370 -21.60 -19.34 14.54
C ASN A 370 -21.85 -17.91 14.04
N ARG A 371 -21.35 -17.58 12.85
CA ARG A 371 -21.49 -16.29 12.17
C ARG A 371 -21.90 -16.49 10.71
N LEU A 372 -22.90 -15.75 10.28
CA LEU A 372 -23.36 -15.72 8.89
C LEU A 372 -23.52 -14.27 8.42
N HIS A 373 -22.94 -13.95 7.27
CA HIS A 373 -23.15 -12.67 6.59
C HIS A 373 -23.62 -12.93 5.17
N LEU A 374 -24.83 -12.50 4.83
CA LEU A 374 -25.38 -12.51 3.49
C LEU A 374 -25.59 -11.08 3.03
N THR A 375 -25.04 -10.71 1.87
CA THR A 375 -25.29 -9.40 1.27
C THR A 375 -25.59 -9.46 -0.23
N GLY A 376 -26.58 -8.69 -0.68
CA GLY A 376 -26.95 -8.58 -2.10
C GLY A 376 -28.10 -9.51 -2.54
N ALA A 377 -28.05 -9.99 -3.78
CA ALA A 377 -29.19 -10.63 -4.43
C ALA A 377 -29.27 -12.16 -4.23
N PHE A 378 -30.18 -12.59 -3.36
CA PHE A 378 -30.40 -14.01 -3.05
C PHE A 378 -31.79 -14.49 -3.46
N SER A 379 -31.95 -15.80 -3.62
CA SER A 379 -33.24 -16.49 -3.75
C SER A 379 -33.24 -17.79 -2.94
N GLY A 380 -34.38 -18.46 -2.85
CA GLY A 380 -34.54 -19.71 -2.09
C GLY A 380 -34.96 -19.50 -0.63
N SER A 381 -34.89 -20.56 0.17
CA SER A 381 -35.34 -20.57 1.56
C SER A 381 -34.31 -19.97 2.52
N PHE A 382 -34.75 -19.00 3.32
CA PHE A 382 -33.99 -18.43 4.44
C PHE A 382 -34.37 -19.12 5.76
N ASP A 383 -34.24 -20.45 5.83
CA ASP A 383 -34.49 -21.23 7.05
C ASP A 383 -33.17 -21.69 7.69
N PHE A 384 -32.80 -21.00 8.76
CA PHE A 384 -31.63 -21.30 9.58
C PHE A 384 -31.98 -21.89 10.95
N THR A 385 -33.22 -22.37 11.15
CA THR A 385 -33.67 -22.87 12.46
C THR A 385 -32.88 -24.10 12.95
N GLY A 386 -32.28 -24.87 12.03
CA GLY A 386 -31.43 -26.03 12.35
C GLY A 386 -30.02 -25.68 12.85
N PHE A 387 -29.59 -24.42 12.82
CA PHE A 387 -28.22 -24.02 13.17
C PHE A 387 -28.13 -23.54 14.62
N ALA A 388 -28.14 -24.48 15.57
CA ALA A 388 -28.15 -24.17 17.00
C ALA A 388 -26.95 -23.35 17.50
N GLN A 389 -25.82 -23.35 16.78
CA GLN A 389 -24.62 -22.58 17.14
C GLN A 389 -24.59 -21.17 16.51
N LEU A 390 -25.51 -20.87 15.58
CA LEU A 390 -25.53 -19.60 14.86
C LEU A 390 -26.05 -18.49 15.78
N THR A 391 -25.13 -17.60 16.19
CA THR A 391 -25.41 -16.56 17.18
C THR A 391 -25.36 -15.16 16.60
N ASN A 392 -24.70 -14.97 15.46
CA ASN A 392 -24.54 -13.66 14.84
C ASN A 392 -24.86 -13.74 13.34
N ILE A 393 -25.89 -12.99 12.94
CA ILE A 393 -26.46 -13.02 11.60
C ILE A 393 -26.53 -11.59 11.07
N ASN A 394 -25.89 -11.36 9.93
CA ASN A 394 -25.99 -10.12 9.18
C ASN A 394 -26.61 -10.39 7.81
N LEU A 395 -27.80 -9.84 7.60
CA LEU A 395 -28.58 -9.93 6.37
C LEU A 395 -28.67 -8.52 5.79
N TYR A 396 -27.74 -8.16 4.90
CA TYR A 396 -27.59 -6.79 4.43
C TYR A 396 -27.97 -6.63 2.97
N GLN A 397 -28.68 -5.54 2.62
CA GLN A 397 -29.10 -5.27 1.23
C GLN A 397 -29.71 -6.49 0.52
N LEU A 398 -30.51 -7.27 1.25
CA LEU A 398 -31.19 -8.43 0.67
C LEU A 398 -32.27 -7.95 -0.30
N ASN A 399 -32.00 -8.17 -1.58
CA ASN A 399 -32.92 -7.86 -2.67
C ASN A 399 -33.21 -9.16 -3.43
N ASP A 400 -34.46 -9.44 -3.80
CA ASP A 400 -34.69 -10.52 -4.75
C ASP A 400 -34.23 -10.09 -6.13
N VAL A 401 -33.55 -11.03 -6.75
CA VAL A 401 -33.25 -11.24 -8.15
C VAL A 401 -34.29 -10.72 -9.18
N ASN A 402 -35.57 -10.68 -8.83
CA ASN A 402 -36.69 -10.24 -9.68
C ASN A 402 -37.51 -9.07 -9.07
N GLY A 403 -37.02 -8.41 -8.02
CA GLY A 403 -37.78 -7.39 -7.28
C GLY A 403 -38.90 -7.95 -6.42
N ALA A 404 -38.95 -9.28 -6.24
CA ALA A 404 -39.79 -9.90 -5.23
C ALA A 404 -39.20 -9.65 -3.83
N LEU A 405 -40.06 -9.81 -2.85
CA LEU A 405 -39.78 -9.46 -1.46
C LEU A 405 -39.54 -10.78 -0.72
N HIS A 406 -38.53 -10.85 0.17
CA HIS A 406 -38.25 -12.09 0.89
C HIS A 406 -39.35 -12.33 1.93
N ALA A 407 -40.08 -13.44 1.79
CA ALA A 407 -41.07 -13.91 2.75
C ALA A 407 -40.51 -15.07 3.58
N ASN A 408 -40.82 -15.09 4.88
CA ASN A 408 -40.54 -16.20 5.81
C ASN A 408 -39.05 -16.45 6.11
N ILE A 409 -38.32 -15.44 6.58
CA ILE A 409 -37.01 -15.64 7.20
C ILE A 409 -37.21 -16.34 8.55
N ARG A 410 -36.55 -17.49 8.75
CA ARG A 410 -36.61 -18.25 10.00
C ARG A 410 -35.21 -18.37 10.59
N LEU A 411 -35.00 -17.78 11.75
CA LEU A 411 -33.71 -17.72 12.43
C LEU A 411 -33.72 -18.64 13.67
N PRO A 412 -32.56 -19.18 14.08
CA PRO A 412 -32.49 -20.04 15.26
C PRO A 412 -32.64 -19.22 16.54
N ALA A 413 -33.25 -19.80 17.57
CA ALA A 413 -33.44 -19.16 18.89
C ALA A 413 -32.12 -18.81 19.61
N SER A 414 -31.00 -19.36 19.16
CA SER A 414 -29.65 -19.04 19.62
C SER A 414 -29.12 -17.69 19.09
N THR A 415 -29.85 -17.01 18.20
CA THR A 415 -29.43 -15.71 17.64
C THR A 415 -29.32 -14.66 18.75
N ARG A 416 -28.12 -14.09 18.90
CA ARG A 416 -27.78 -13.02 19.86
C ARG A 416 -27.58 -11.68 19.17
N LYS A 417 -27.04 -11.68 17.95
CA LYS A 417 -26.81 -10.47 17.17
C LYS A 417 -27.49 -10.60 15.82
N LEU A 418 -28.42 -9.70 15.53
CA LEU A 418 -29.13 -9.64 14.27
C LEU A 418 -29.00 -8.25 13.66
N ALA A 419 -28.38 -8.18 12.50
CA ALA A 419 -28.39 -7.02 11.63
C ALA A 419 -29.19 -7.36 10.37
N ILE A 420 -30.21 -6.57 10.04
CA ILE A 420 -31.12 -6.87 8.93
C ILE A 420 -31.50 -5.62 8.14
N SER A 421 -31.29 -5.69 6.82
CA SER A 421 -31.64 -4.66 5.85
C SER A 421 -31.99 -5.32 4.52
N GLY A 422 -33.10 -4.92 3.92
CA GLY A 422 -33.55 -5.48 2.65
C GLY A 422 -35.02 -5.19 2.38
N GLN A 423 -35.55 -5.81 1.33
CA GLN A 423 -36.96 -5.71 0.97
C GLN A 423 -37.69 -7.00 1.37
N PHE A 424 -38.68 -6.91 2.26
CA PHE A 424 -39.36 -8.06 2.85
C PHE A 424 -40.88 -8.04 2.64
N THR A 425 -41.51 -9.22 2.54
CA THR A 425 -42.98 -9.40 2.48
C THR A 425 -43.47 -10.48 3.43
N GLY A 426 -44.79 -10.54 3.58
CA GLY A 426 -45.42 -11.62 4.32
C GLY A 426 -45.20 -11.46 5.82
N ILE A 427 -45.02 -12.58 6.51
CA ILE A 427 -44.82 -12.60 7.96
C ILE A 427 -43.32 -12.76 8.24
N ILE A 428 -42.77 -11.81 8.99
CA ILE A 428 -41.42 -11.90 9.55
C ILE A 428 -41.59 -12.16 11.05
N ASP A 429 -41.15 -13.34 11.50
CA ASP A 429 -41.32 -13.77 12.89
C ASP A 429 -39.99 -13.88 13.63
N PHE A 430 -39.69 -12.86 14.44
CA PHE A 430 -38.55 -12.84 15.36
C PHE A 430 -38.97 -13.04 16.82
N SER A 431 -40.22 -13.45 17.08
CA SER A 431 -40.72 -13.64 18.45
C SER A 431 -39.94 -14.66 19.26
N LEU A 432 -39.29 -15.62 18.59
CA LEU A 432 -38.47 -16.65 19.22
C LEU A 432 -37.04 -16.19 19.56
N LEU A 433 -36.63 -14.98 19.18
CA LEU A 433 -35.27 -14.48 19.37
C LEU A 433 -35.10 -13.80 20.73
N THR A 434 -35.49 -14.50 21.81
CA THR A 434 -35.47 -13.98 23.18
C THR A 434 -34.07 -13.82 23.78
N GLN A 435 -33.02 -14.28 23.08
CA GLN A 435 -31.62 -14.13 23.49
C GLN A 435 -30.90 -12.96 22.79
N LEU A 436 -31.62 -12.08 22.07
CA LEU A 436 -30.99 -10.96 21.38
C LEU A 436 -30.26 -10.04 22.36
N GLU A 437 -28.99 -9.77 22.07
CA GLU A 437 -28.14 -8.78 22.71
C GLU A 437 -28.03 -7.52 21.83
N THR A 438 -28.18 -7.68 20.52
CA THR A 438 -28.13 -6.59 19.55
C THR A 438 -29.10 -6.84 18.41
N PHE A 439 -29.92 -5.84 18.11
CA PHE A 439 -30.82 -5.80 16.98
C PHE A 439 -30.58 -4.51 16.19
N SER A 440 -30.25 -4.64 14.92
CA SER A 440 -29.91 -3.49 14.06
C SER A 440 -30.65 -3.56 12.73
N PHE A 441 -31.14 -2.41 12.29
CA PHE A 441 -31.81 -2.19 11.01
C PHE A 441 -31.32 -0.88 10.37
N ASN A 442 -31.41 -0.77 9.04
CA ASN A 442 -30.90 0.38 8.26
C ASN A 442 -32.00 1.02 7.38
N GLU A 443 -31.87 2.33 7.20
CA GLU A 443 -32.68 3.25 6.40
C GLU A 443 -32.58 3.03 4.88
N ASN A 444 -31.46 2.53 4.36
CA ASN A 444 -31.04 3.00 3.04
C ASN A 444 -31.65 2.36 1.79
N MET A 445 -32.22 1.14 1.79
CA MET A 445 -32.58 0.51 0.48
C MET A 445 -33.74 -0.49 0.48
N GLY A 446 -34.74 -0.39 1.36
CA GLY A 446 -35.86 -1.32 1.21
C GLY A 446 -37.17 -0.94 1.88
N ASP A 447 -38.22 -0.99 1.08
CA ASP A 447 -39.60 -1.11 1.53
C ASP A 447 -39.73 -2.37 2.43
N TRP A 448 -39.94 -2.21 3.75
CA TRP A 448 -40.50 -3.31 4.54
C TRP A 448 -41.99 -3.40 4.20
N GLY A 449 -42.28 -4.03 3.07
CA GLY A 449 -43.62 -4.42 2.65
C GLY A 449 -44.18 -5.63 3.40
N ALA A 450 -43.66 -5.92 4.60
CA ALA A 450 -44.12 -7.01 5.44
C ALA A 450 -45.59 -6.80 5.82
N LEU A 451 -46.36 -7.87 5.75
CA LEU A 451 -47.74 -7.92 6.21
C LEU A 451 -47.77 -7.89 7.74
N GLU A 452 -46.84 -8.62 8.37
CA GLU A 452 -46.69 -8.68 9.83
C GLU A 452 -45.20 -8.80 10.22
N LEU A 453 -44.78 -8.02 11.22
CA LEU A 453 -43.47 -8.12 11.87
C LEU A 453 -43.69 -8.44 13.35
N ARG A 454 -43.20 -9.60 13.79
CA ARG A 454 -43.25 -10.03 15.20
C ARG A 454 -41.88 -9.87 15.83
N LEU A 455 -41.81 -9.11 16.91
CA LEU A 455 -40.59 -8.90 17.69
C LEU A 455 -40.57 -9.82 18.92
N PRO A 456 -39.38 -10.05 19.52
CA PRO A 456 -39.29 -10.68 20.83
C PRO A 456 -40.04 -9.84 21.88
N ASP A 457 -40.72 -10.52 22.79
CA ASP A 457 -41.47 -9.90 23.89
C ASP A 457 -40.56 -9.22 24.92
N ASN A 458 -39.29 -9.62 24.99
CA ASN A 458 -38.28 -9.09 25.90
C ASN A 458 -37.29 -8.10 25.26
N LEU A 459 -37.61 -7.56 24.07
CA LEU A 459 -36.77 -6.57 23.39
C LEU A 459 -36.71 -5.25 24.18
N THR A 460 -35.50 -4.74 24.42
CA THR A 460 -35.22 -3.50 25.15
C THR A 460 -34.59 -2.45 24.25
N GLU A 461 -34.78 -1.16 24.58
CA GLU A 461 -34.26 -0.03 23.80
C GLU A 461 -32.73 -0.09 23.66
N ALA A 462 -32.01 -0.53 24.70
CA ALA A 462 -30.55 -0.63 24.71
C ALA A 462 -29.98 -1.69 23.75
N GLN A 463 -30.79 -2.67 23.34
CA GLN A 463 -30.39 -3.69 22.35
C GLN A 463 -30.52 -3.17 20.92
N VAL A 464 -31.27 -2.09 20.68
CA VAL A 464 -31.45 -1.53 19.34
C VAL A 464 -30.28 -0.62 19.01
N LEU A 465 -29.45 -1.05 18.06
CA LEU A 465 -28.29 -0.29 17.58
C LEU A 465 -28.47 0.11 16.12
N GLN A 466 -27.93 1.28 15.78
CA GLN A 466 -27.86 1.79 14.42
C GLN A 466 -26.94 0.91 13.54
N MET A 467 -27.38 0.55 12.33
CA MET A 467 -26.46 0.04 11.29
C MET A 467 -25.77 1.22 10.61
N ASN A 468 -24.48 1.10 10.28
CA ASN A 468 -23.68 2.14 9.59
C ASN A 468 -24.48 2.98 8.57
N TYR A 469 -24.34 4.32 8.66
CA TYR A 469 -24.99 5.37 7.85
C TYR A 469 -26.50 5.56 8.10
N GLY A 470 -26.89 6.66 8.75
CA GLY A 470 -28.30 7.03 9.00
C GLY A 470 -28.86 6.44 10.29
N GLY A 471 -29.81 7.11 10.96
CA GLY A 471 -30.31 6.74 12.29
C GLY A 471 -30.88 5.32 12.37
N ALA A 472 -31.16 4.83 13.59
CA ALA A 472 -31.85 3.54 13.78
C ALA A 472 -33.32 3.68 13.41
N ILE A 473 -33.66 3.91 12.14
CA ILE A 473 -35.04 4.11 11.69
C ILE A 473 -35.53 2.91 10.88
N LEU A 474 -36.65 2.35 11.31
CA LEU A 474 -37.39 1.28 10.69
C LEU A 474 -38.51 1.87 9.82
N HIS A 475 -38.36 1.76 8.50
CA HIS A 475 -39.39 2.15 7.55
C HIS A 475 -40.35 0.99 7.33
N VAL A 476 -41.61 1.12 7.74
CA VAL A 476 -42.65 0.09 7.53
C VAL A 476 -43.84 0.67 6.77
N ARG A 477 -44.54 -0.17 5.99
CA ARG A 477 -45.79 0.27 5.37
C ARG A 477 -46.84 0.60 6.42
N SER A 478 -47.72 1.52 6.09
CA SER A 478 -48.88 1.88 6.91
C SER A 478 -49.73 0.65 7.27
N THR A 479 -49.77 -0.33 6.36
CA THR A 479 -50.48 -1.61 6.47
C THR A 479 -49.72 -2.69 7.27
N THR A 480 -48.44 -2.51 7.57
CA THR A 480 -47.66 -3.49 8.33
C THR A 480 -48.14 -3.55 9.78
N LYS A 481 -48.55 -4.75 10.20
CA LYS A 481 -48.90 -5.04 11.59
C LYS A 481 -47.64 -5.35 12.40
N LEU A 482 -47.43 -4.61 13.49
CA LEU A 482 -46.34 -4.87 14.43
C LEU A 482 -46.89 -5.65 15.63
N ILE A 483 -46.27 -6.79 15.96
CA ILE A 483 -46.62 -7.65 17.08
C ILE A 483 -45.49 -7.62 18.11
N ASN A 484 -45.85 -7.54 19.40
CA ASN A 484 -44.91 -7.39 20.52
C ASN A 484 -44.00 -6.16 20.39
N ALA A 485 -44.42 -5.12 19.66
CA ALA A 485 -43.66 -3.88 19.57
C ALA A 485 -43.77 -3.10 20.90
N PRO A 486 -42.65 -2.86 21.60
CA PRO A 486 -42.66 -2.05 22.81
C PRO A 486 -42.89 -0.58 22.47
N GLU A 487 -43.48 0.19 23.38
CA GLU A 487 -43.88 1.59 23.12
C GLU A 487 -42.71 2.49 22.69
N TRP A 488 -41.52 2.27 23.24
CA TRP A 488 -40.33 3.05 22.90
C TRP A 488 -39.91 2.90 21.44
N LEU A 489 -40.29 1.80 20.77
CA LEU A 489 -39.94 1.54 19.37
C LEU A 489 -40.55 2.57 18.41
N ASN A 490 -41.64 3.24 18.81
CA ASN A 490 -42.28 4.27 18.00
C ASN A 490 -41.34 5.44 17.65
N LYS A 491 -40.32 5.73 18.46
CA LYS A 491 -39.29 6.75 18.16
C LYS A 491 -38.44 6.39 16.94
N TYR A 492 -38.40 5.10 16.62
CA TYR A 492 -37.56 4.51 15.59
C TYR A 492 -38.38 4.03 14.39
N ILE A 493 -39.71 4.28 14.35
CA ILE A 493 -40.57 3.82 13.24
C ILE A 493 -40.98 5.01 12.38
N ILE A 494 -40.76 4.91 11.08
CA ILE A 494 -41.39 5.76 10.07
C ILE A 494 -42.39 4.91 9.30
N ARG A 495 -43.67 5.32 9.33
CA ARG A 495 -44.72 4.71 8.50
C ARG A 495 -44.83 5.48 7.20
N TYR A 496 -44.82 4.76 6.08
CA TYR A 496 -45.07 5.32 4.76
C TYR A 496 -46.32 4.67 4.13
N PRO A 497 -46.97 5.34 3.16
CA PRO A 497 -48.24 4.89 2.57
C PRO A 497 -48.24 3.42 2.14
#